data_AF-A0A7V6LG27-F1
#
_entry.id   AF-A0A7V6LG27-F1
#
_cell.length_a   1.000
_cell.length_b   1.000
_cell.length_c   1.000
_cell.angle_alpha   90.00
_cell.angle_beta   90.00
_cell.angle_gamma   90.00
#
_symmetry.space_group_name_H-M   'P 1'
#
loop_
_entity.id
_entity.type
_entity.pdbx_description
1 polymer ?
#
loop_
_entity_poly.entity_id
_entity_poly.type
_entity_poly.pdbx_seq_one_letter_code
_entity_poly.pdbx_strand_id
1 'polypeptide(L)' 'LSGNADADIPVRIEACDSLANPVWTPVGGTVTIPASSVLDFTDPDAATHPSRFYRVRFPQ' A
#
# COMPACT_ATOMS: atom_id res chain seq x y z
N LEU A 1 -19.24 7.82 -6.67
CA LEU A 1 -18.44 8.13 -5.46
C LEU A 1 -18.47 9.64 -5.28
N SER A 2 -19.08 10.16 -4.22
CA SER A 2 -18.95 11.57 -3.84
C SER A 2 -17.77 11.68 -2.86
N GLY A 3 -16.59 12.02 -3.36
CA GLY A 3 -15.37 12.16 -2.55
C GLY A 3 -14.91 13.61 -2.49
N ASN A 4 -14.33 14.01 -1.35
CA ASN A 4 -13.55 15.25 -1.24
C ASN A 4 -12.18 15.01 -1.89
N ALA A 5 -11.93 15.65 -3.04
CA ALA A 5 -10.64 15.53 -3.74
C ALA A 5 -9.48 16.21 -3.00
N ASP A 6 -9.78 17.06 -2.01
CA ASP A 6 -8.80 17.82 -1.24
C ASP A 6 -8.43 17.16 0.11
N ALA A 7 -8.87 15.92 0.34
CA ALA A 7 -8.60 15.21 1.58
C ALA A 7 -7.34 14.33 1.49
N ASP A 8 -6.46 14.45 2.49
CA ASP A 8 -5.36 13.51 2.70
C ASP A 8 -5.92 12.15 3.16
N ILE A 9 -5.46 11.07 2.53
CA ILE A 9 -6.01 9.73 2.77
C ILE A 9 -4.95 8.84 3.42
N PRO A 10 -5.09 8.51 4.72
CA PRO A 10 -4.21 7.53 5.35
C PRO A 10 -4.50 6.15 4.76
N VAL A 11 -3.45 5.38 4.49
CA VAL A 11 -3.50 4.02 3.94
C VAL A 11 -2.40 3.16 4.54
N ARG A 12 -2.50 1.83 4.36
CA ARG A 12 -1.39 0.90 4.53
C ARG A 12 -1.04 0.25 3.20
N ILE A 13 0.26 0.07 2.97
CA ILE A 13 0.77 -0.76 1.89
C ILE A 13 1.04 -2.14 2.46
N GLU A 14 0.48 -3.16 1.82
CA GLU A 14 0.71 -4.54 2.16
C GLU A 14 1.25 -5.30 0.94
N ALA A 15 2.09 -6.29 1.19
CA ALA A 15 2.62 -7.16 0.17
C ALA A 15 2.36 -8.64 0.47
N CYS A 16 2.30 -9.45 -0.59
CA CYS A 16 2.32 -10.90 -0.50
C CYS A 16 3.12 -11.49 -1.66
N ASP A 17 3.58 -12.73 -1.49
CA ASP A 17 4.44 -13.37 -2.49
C ASP A 17 3.70 -14.28 -3.47
N SER A 18 2.42 -14.55 -3.22
CA SER A 18 1.56 -15.37 -4.08
C SER A 18 0.13 -14.87 -4.06
N LEU A 19 -0.43 -14.56 -5.24
CA LEU A 19 -1.85 -14.25 -5.37
C LEU A 19 -2.75 -15.50 -5.28
N ALA A 20 -2.21 -16.70 -5.49
CA ALA A 20 -2.97 -17.95 -5.40
C ALA A 20 -3.26 -18.35 -3.95
N ASN A 21 -2.37 -18.00 -3.01
CA ASN A 21 -2.57 -18.17 -1.58
C ASN A 21 -1.98 -16.96 -0.82
N PRO A 22 -2.73 -15.84 -0.75
CA PRO A 22 -2.15 -14.58 -0.32
C PRO A 22 -2.04 -14.46 1.20
N VAL A 23 -0.81 -14.27 1.68
CA VAL A 23 -0.51 -13.83 3.04
C VAL A 23 -0.05 -12.38 2.97
N TRP A 24 -0.96 -11.44 3.26
CA TRP A 24 -0.69 -10.01 3.20
C TRP A 24 0.00 -9.53 4.48
N THR A 25 1.17 -8.92 4.33
CA THR A 25 1.94 -8.34 5.44
C THR A 25 2.25 -6.87 5.18
N PRO A 26 2.31 -6.01 6.20
CA PRO A 26 2.63 -4.59 6.00
C PRO A 26 4.06 -4.41 5.46
N VAL A 27 4.21 -3.58 4.42
CA VAL A 27 5.53 -3.15 3.90
C VAL A 27 6.14 -2.03 4.77
N GLY A 28 5.39 -1.55 5.77
CA GLY A 28 5.81 -0.53 6.71
C GLY A 28 4.65 -0.06 7.59
N GLY A 29 4.74 1.20 8.04
CA GLY A 29 3.70 1.87 8.81
C GLY A 29 2.49 2.31 7.97
N THR A 30 1.57 3.03 8.63
CA THR A 30 0.55 3.82 7.93
C THR A 30 1.24 4.97 7.19
N VAL A 31 0.86 5.18 5.94
CA VAL A 31 1.35 6.25 5.08
C VAL A 31 0.17 7.07 4.57
N THR A 32 0.39 8.30 4.17
CA THR A 32 -0.68 9.21 3.73
C THR A 32 -0.54 9.45 2.25
N ILE A 33 -1.60 9.20 1.48
CA ILE A 33 -1.72 9.71 0.11
C ILE A 33 -2.12 11.18 0.23
N PRO A 34 -1.23 12.12 -0.16
CA PRO A 34 -1.55 13.53 -0.08
C PRO A 34 -2.63 13.88 -1.12
N ALA A 35 -3.56 14.77 -0.76
CA ALA A 35 -4.65 15.18 -1.64
C ALA A 35 -4.18 15.71 -3.01
N SER A 36 -3.02 16.34 -3.02
CA SER A 36 -2.47 17.05 -4.17
C SER A 36 -1.45 16.26 -4.98
N SER A 37 -1.12 15.02 -4.59
CA SER A 37 0.06 14.36 -5.13
C SER A 37 0.07 12.84 -5.06
N VAL A 38 1.22 12.27 -5.44
CA VAL A 38 1.51 10.84 -5.43
C VAL A 38 2.11 10.45 -4.08
N LEU A 39 1.83 9.22 -3.64
CA LEU A 39 2.53 8.58 -2.53
C LEU A 39 3.62 7.66 -3.10
N ASP A 40 4.87 7.94 -2.75
CA ASP A 40 6.01 7.04 -2.99
C ASP A 40 6.25 6.15 -1.77
N PHE A 41 6.62 4.89 -1.99
CA PHE A 41 7.04 3.97 -0.93
C PHE A 41 8.20 3.09 -1.38
N THR A 42 8.91 2.51 -0.41
CA THR A 42 10.02 1.57 -0.65
C THR A 42 9.76 0.28 0.12
N ASP A 43 9.82 -0.86 -0.57
CA ASP A 43 9.81 -2.18 0.05
C ASP A 43 11.27 -2.64 0.24
N PRO A 44 11.78 -2.74 1.48
CA PRO A 44 13.16 -3.16 1.74
C PRO A 44 13.40 -4.63 1.37
N ASP A 45 12.34 -5.43 1.29
CA ASP A 45 12.42 -6.87 1.02
C ASP A 45 12.16 -7.21 -0.44
N ALA A 46 11.84 -6.23 -1.29
CA ALA A 46 11.49 -6.48 -2.70
C ALA A 46 12.58 -7.23 -3.47
N ALA A 47 13.86 -7.00 -3.14
CA ALA A 47 14.97 -7.66 -3.82
C ALA A 47 15.08 -9.17 -3.52
N THR A 48 14.56 -9.63 -2.37
CA THR A 48 14.64 -11.03 -1.93
C THR A 48 13.37 -11.84 -2.23
N HIS A 49 12.30 -11.18 -2.69
CA HIS A 49 11.02 -11.80 -3.00
C HIS A 49 10.75 -11.73 -4.52
N PRO A 50 11.05 -12.80 -5.30
CA PRO A 50 11.00 -12.79 -6.76
C PRO A 50 9.57 -12.64 -7.32
N SER A 51 8.56 -12.89 -6.51
CA SER A 51 7.16 -12.58 -6.80
C SER A 51 6.68 -11.71 -5.65
N ARG A 52 6.49 -10.41 -5.90
CA ARG A 52 6.09 -9.43 -4.89
C ARG A 52 4.92 -8.62 -5.40
N PHE A 53 3.75 -8.85 -4.82
CA PHE A 53 2.50 -8.19 -5.19
C PHE A 53 2.10 -7.22 -4.09
N TYR A 54 1.52 -6.07 -4.47
CA TYR A 54 1.17 -5.01 -3.54
C TYR A 54 -0.32 -4.72 -3.57
N ARG A 55 -0.87 -4.28 -2.43
CA ARG A 55 -2.18 -3.66 -2.35
C ARG A 55 -2.17 -2.46 -1.41
N VAL A 56 -3.11 -1.55 -1.65
CA VAL A 56 -3.41 -0.42 -0.77
C VAL A 56 -4.63 -0.77 0.08
N ARG A 57 -4.52 -0.62 1.40
CA ARG A 57 -5.63 -0.80 2.34
C ARG A 57 -6.00 0.54 2.97
N PHE A 58 -7.26 0.94 2.83
CA PHE A 58 -7.82 2.09 3.55
C PHE A 58 -8.21 1.68 4.98
N PRO A 59 -8.19 2.62 5.95
CA PRO A 59 -8.79 2.42 7.27
C PRO A 59 -10.25 1.96 7.10
N GLN A 60 -10.67 1.06 7.99
CA GLN A 60 -12.09 0.68 8.11
C GLN A 60 -12.84 1.68 8.98
#